data_AF-X1M6X6-F1
#
_entry.id   AF-X1M6X6-F1
#
_cell.length_a   1.000
_cell.length_b   1.000
_cell.length_c   1.000
_cell.angle_alpha   90.00
_cell.angle_beta   90.00
_cell.angle_gamma   90.00
#
_symmetry.space_group_name_H-M   'P 1'
#
loop_
_entity.id
_entity.type
_entity.pdbx_description
1 polymer ?
#
loop_
_entity_poly.entity_id
_entity_poly.type
_entity_poly.pdbx_seq_one_letter_code
_entity_poly.pdbx_strand_id
1 'polypeptide(L)' 'MKKDNLIIAIDGPSAVGKSTIAKLIAQKLGYLYIDTGAIYRAITLNNKFFTSSSRINSCSC' A
#
# COMPACT_ATOMS: atom_id res chain seq x y z
N MET A 1 -10.71 -24.44 11.40
CA MET A 1 -10.04 -23.44 12.25
C MET A 1 -10.55 -22.08 11.86
N LYS A 2 -11.25 -21.39 12.76
CA LYS A 2 -11.78 -20.04 12.52
C LYS A 2 -10.59 -19.09 12.53
N LYS A 3 -10.24 -18.51 11.38
CA LYS A 3 -9.19 -17.50 11.30
C LYS A 3 -9.84 -16.21 11.78
N ASP A 4 -9.79 -15.96 13.08
CA ASP A 4 -10.31 -14.71 13.63
C ASP A 4 -9.50 -13.57 12.98
N ASN A 5 -10.20 -12.76 12.19
CA ASN A 5 -9.60 -11.63 11.49
C ASN A 5 -9.14 -10.62 12.54
N LEU A 6 -7.88 -10.74 12.96
CA LEU A 6 -7.26 -9.87 13.94
C LEU A 6 -7.08 -8.49 13.33
N ILE A 7 -8.00 -7.57 13.65
CA ILE A 7 -7.96 -6.17 13.21
C ILE A 7 -7.20 -5.39 14.29
N ILE A 8 -6.01 -4.91 13.94
CA ILE A 8 -5.15 -4.14 14.85
C ILE A 8 -5.18 -2.67 14.39
N ALA A 9 -5.87 -1.83 15.14
CA ALA A 9 -5.84 -0.38 14.95
C ALA A 9 -4.64 0.21 15.71
N ILE A 10 -3.79 0.98 15.02
CA ILE A 10 -2.60 1.59 15.59
C ILE A 10 -2.72 3.10 15.45
N ASP A 11 -3.40 3.72 16.41
CA ASP A 11 -3.57 5.16 16.48
C ASP A 11 -2.56 5.80 17.44
N GLY A 12 -2.08 7.00 17.11
CA GLY A 12 -1.16 7.75 17.98
C GLY A 12 -0.53 8.96 17.28
N PRO A 13 0.33 9.73 17.98
CA PRO A 13 0.91 10.99 17.48
C PRO A 13 1.79 10.78 16.24
N SER A 14 1.52 11.53 15.17
CA SER A 14 2.27 11.40 13.90
C SER A 14 3.78 11.59 14.12
N ALA A 15 4.62 10.78 13.45
CA ALA A 15 6.10 10.75 13.53
C ALA A 15 6.80 9.88 14.61
N VAL A 16 6.09 9.14 15.47
CA VAL A 16 6.77 8.21 16.44
C VAL A 16 7.18 6.84 15.87
N GLY A 17 7.07 6.64 14.56
CA GLY A 17 7.45 5.37 13.92
C GLY A 17 6.41 4.24 14.03
N LYS A 18 5.13 4.56 14.25
CA LYS A 18 4.02 3.58 14.27
C LYS A 18 4.01 2.64 13.08
N SER A 19 4.22 3.15 11.87
CA SER A 19 4.27 2.34 10.65
C SER A 19 5.43 1.34 10.64
N THR A 20 6.56 1.68 11.28
CA THR A 20 7.72 0.79 11.42
C THR A 20 7.41 -0.35 12.38
N ILE A 21 6.81 -0.04 13.53
CA ILE A 21 6.39 -1.04 14.52
C ILE A 21 5.30 -1.95 13.93
N ALA A 22 4.34 -1.38 13.21
CA ALA A 22 3.27 -2.13 12.56
C ALA A 22 3.81 -3.14 11.52
N LYS A 23 4.82 -2.74 10.73
CA LYS A 23 5.53 -3.65 9.81
C LYS A 23 6.22 -4.79 10.55
N LEU A 24 6.92 -4.49 11.64
CA LEU A 24 7.61 -5.51 12.44
C LEU A 24 6.64 -6.50 13.08
N ILE A 25 5.50 -6.01 13.59
CA ILE A 25 4.44 -6.85 14.16
C ILE A 25 3.82 -7.73 13.08
N ALA A 26 3.51 -7.17 11.92
CA ALA A 26 2.94 -7.91 10.80
C ALA A 26 3.90 -9.00 10.27
N GLN A 27 5.20 -8.69 10.17
CA GLN A 27 6.23 -9.69 9.83
C GLN A 27 6.32 -10.80 10.86
N LYS A 28 6.29 -10.48 12.17
CA LYS A 28 6.35 -11.48 13.24
C LYS A 28 5.11 -12.37 13.31
N LEU A 29 3.94 -11.82 13.03
CA LEU A 29 2.67 -12.54 13.11
C LEU A 29 2.28 -13.19 11.76
N GLY A 30 3.01 -12.93 10.68
CA GLY A 30 2.67 -13.40 9.33
C GLY A 30 1.41 -12.75 8.74
N TYR A 31 1.08 -11.54 9.18
CA TYR A 31 -0.07 -10.78 8.67
C TYR A 31 0.36 -9.81 7.56
N LEU A 32 -0.57 -9.52 6.66
CA LEU A 32 -0.37 -8.53 5.62
C LEU A 32 -0.49 -7.11 6.23
N TYR A 33 0.62 -6.38 6.28
CA TYR A 33 0.60 -4.96 6.63
C TYR A 33 0.23 -4.12 5.43
N ILE A 34 -0.86 -3.37 5.55
CA ILE A 34 -1.36 -2.45 4.53
C ILE A 34 -1.33 -1.03 5.09
N ASP A 35 -0.58 -0.16 4.43
CA ASP A 35 -0.59 1.29 4.69
C ASP A 35 -1.59 1.95 3.73
N THR A 36 -2.55 2.70 4.27
CA THR A 36 -3.60 3.36 3.49
C THR A 36 -3.02 4.34 2.47
N GLY A 37 -1.95 5.07 2.81
CA GLY A 37 -1.27 5.99 1.90
C GLY A 37 -0.52 5.29 0.77
N ALA A 38 0.06 4.11 1.03
CA ALA A 38 0.71 3.30 0.01
C ALA A 38 -0.27 2.74 -1.02
N ILE A 39 -1.49 2.36 -0.60
CA ILE A 39 -2.54 1.87 -1.52
C ILE A 39 -2.90 2.95 -2.55
N TYR A 40 -3.22 4.16 -2.09
CA TYR A 40 -3.61 5.24 -3.01
C TYR A 40 -2.50 5.55 -4.03
N ARG A 41 -1.23 5.55 -3.57
CA ARG A 41 -0.06 5.72 -4.46
C ARG A 41 0.06 4.58 -5.49
N ALA A 42 -0.14 3.33 -5.07
CA ALA A 42 -0.09 2.18 -5.95
C ALA A 42 -1.22 2.21 -7.01
N ILE A 43 -2.44 2.61 -6.63
CA ILE A 43 -3.57 2.74 -7.55
C ILE A 43 -3.31 3.83 -8.59
N THR A 44 -2.79 5.00 -8.17
CA THR A 44 -2.45 6.08 -9.10
C THR A 44 -1.33 5.68 -10.07
N LEU A 45 -0.30 4.97 -9.60
CA LEU A 45 0.76 4.45 -10.47
C LEU A 45 0.25 3.40 -11.45
N ASN A 46 -0.62 2.50 -10.99
CA ASN A 46 -1.24 1.49 -11.86
C ASN A 46 -2.06 2.16 -12.98
N ASN A 47 -2.82 3.20 -12.64
CA ASN A 47 -3.59 3.95 -13.62
C ASN A 47 -2.70 4.70 -14.63
N LYS A 48 -1.56 5.25 -14.18
CA LYS A 48 -0.56 5.82 -15.10
C LYS A 48 0.04 4.74 -16.01
N PHE A 49 0.42 3.58 -15.47
CA PHE A 49 1.05 2.51 -16.23
C PHE A 49 0.15 2.00 -17.36
N PHE A 50 -1.15 1.85 -17.10
CA PHE A 50 -2.13 1.46 -18.12
C PHE A 50 -2.29 2.51 -19.23
N THR A 51 -2.19 3.80 -18.90
CA THR A 51 -2.29 4.88 -19.89
C THR A 51 -1.00 5.12 -20.68
N SER A 52 0.17 4.77 -20.12
CA SER A 52 1.47 4.90 -20.77
C SER A 52 1.72 3.82 -21.82
N SER A 53 1.16 2.62 -21.63
CA SER A 53 1.32 1.51 -22.59
C SER A 53 0.49 1.68 -23.86
N SER A 54 -0.37 2.70 -23.95
CA SER A 54 -1.17 3.02 -25.15
C SER A 54 -0.73 4.29 -25.87
N ARG A 55 0.46 4.84 -25.56
CA ARG A 55 0.89 6.14 -26.13
C ARG A 55 2.28 6.09 -26.75
N ILE A 56 2.45 5.25 -27.79
CA ILE A 56 3.47 5.46 -28.83
C ILE A 56 2.86 5.04 -30.17
N ASN A 57 2.18 5.97 -30.84
CA ASN A 57 2.03 6.04 -32.31
C ASN A 57 1.16 7.27 -32.65
N SER A 58 1.79 8.45 -32.78
CA SER A 58 1.40 9.54 -33.70
C SER A 58 2.05 10.87 -33.25
N CYS A 59 3.35 11.03 -33.47
CA CYS A 59 3.91 12.37 -33.68
C CYS A 59 4.72 12.29 -34.97
N SER A 60 4.03 12.46 -36.10
CA SER A 60 4.62 12.93 -37.35
C SER A 60 4.21 14.39 -37.50
N CYS A 61 5.15 15.28 -37.24
CA CYS A 61 5.19 16.63 -37.78
C CYS A 61 6.61 16.83 -38.31
#